data_AF-X1HKN6-F1
#
_entry.id   AF-X1HKN6-F1
#
_cell.length_a   1.000
_cell.length_b   1.000
_cell.length_c   1.000
_cell.angle_alpha   90.00
_cell.angle_beta   90.00
_cell.angle_gamma   90.00
#
_symmetry.space_group_name_H-M   'P 1'
#
loop_
_entity.id
_entity.type
_entity.pdbx_description
1 polymer ?
#
loop_
_entity_poly.entity_id
_entity_poly.type
_entity_poly.pdbx_seq_one_letter_code
_entity_poly.pdbx_strand_id
1 'polypeptide(L)'
;FALKLKVDTENTRKCFEDLRGFGTKPHEHEPLLFTDYRGVKALGTHDHIHEMQWCLCAEMDEKEALAPLATIRLFFIVIFCTAMGIVWMVGTLVSRAITVPVHRLHRGTEIIGRGNLDYKVGTDAKDEIGQLSRAFDQMIEDLKKTTTSINKLNKEIAERKQVEDTLRESEGKMSAMLQSLGDHMSMMDKDMNILWANDVAKGLFGDDIIGKKCYEVYHGRNNPCEPSPCLTLKAFEDGQIHEHETQVKCLDGRTLDYACTATVALRDDEGNPTAVIE
;
A
#
# COMPACT_ATOMS: atom_id res chain seq x y z
N PHE A 1 76.87 -11.65 73.86
CA PHE A 1 75.46 -11.54 73.43
C PHE A 1 75.03 -12.90 72.90
N ALA A 2 74.17 -13.62 73.61
CA ALA A 2 73.63 -14.88 73.11
C ALA A 2 72.34 -14.58 72.34
N LEU A 3 72.32 -14.84 71.04
CA LEU A 3 71.11 -14.81 70.22
C LEU A 3 70.19 -15.95 70.72
N LYS A 4 68.96 -15.62 71.14
CA LYS A 4 68.02 -16.55 71.80
C LYS A 4 67.02 -17.24 70.86
N LEU A 5 67.00 -16.87 69.58
CA LEU A 5 66.02 -17.37 68.61
C LEU A 5 66.72 -18.21 67.55
N LYS A 6 66.34 -19.48 67.43
CA LYS A 6 66.73 -20.34 66.30
C LYS A 6 65.65 -20.23 65.23
N VAL A 7 66.02 -19.68 64.08
CA VAL A 7 65.17 -19.57 62.88
C VAL A 7 65.59 -20.69 61.93
N ASP A 8 64.68 -21.62 61.65
CA ASP A 8 64.91 -22.79 60.78
C ASP A 8 63.85 -22.82 59.67
N THR A 9 63.91 -21.82 58.79
CA THR A 9 63.06 -21.70 57.61
C THR A 9 63.72 -22.34 56.39
N GLU A 10 62.93 -22.70 55.39
CA GLU A 10 63.47 -23.24 54.13
C GLU A 10 64.51 -22.29 53.49
N ASN A 11 64.28 -20.97 53.58
CA ASN A 11 65.21 -19.95 53.09
C ASN A 11 66.56 -19.98 53.83
N THR A 12 66.54 -20.11 55.16
CA THR A 12 67.79 -20.26 55.93
C THR A 12 68.52 -21.56 55.63
N ARG A 13 67.81 -22.69 55.43
CA ARG A 13 68.44 -23.97 55.06
C ARG A 13 69.11 -23.88 53.71
N LYS A 14 68.42 -23.35 52.70
CA LYS A 14 68.96 -23.13 51.35
C LYS A 14 70.18 -22.21 51.37
N CYS A 15 70.15 -21.12 52.15
CA CYS A 15 71.32 -20.26 52.29
C CYS A 15 72.54 -20.98 52.87
N PHE A 16 72.37 -21.81 53.91
CA PHE A 16 73.48 -22.57 54.48
C PHE A 16 73.93 -23.74 53.60
N GLU A 17 73.04 -24.31 52.79
CA GLU A 17 73.39 -25.27 51.74
C GLU A 17 74.27 -24.59 50.67
N ASP A 18 73.87 -23.42 50.20
CA ASP A 18 74.62 -22.60 49.23
C ASP A 18 75.97 -22.14 49.79
N LEU A 19 76.04 -21.69 51.04
CA LEU A 19 77.29 -21.33 51.73
C LEU A 19 78.28 -22.52 51.80
N ARG A 20 77.77 -23.76 51.86
CA ARG A 20 78.58 -24.99 51.91
C ARG A 20 78.93 -25.55 50.52
N GLY A 21 78.14 -25.24 49.50
CA GLY A 21 78.23 -25.80 48.15
C GLY A 21 78.94 -24.87 47.16
N PHE A 22 80.27 -24.80 47.18
CA PHE A 22 81.01 -24.07 46.13
C PHE A 22 81.11 -24.88 44.82
N GLY A 23 80.66 -24.31 43.70
CA GLY A 23 80.92 -24.84 42.36
C GLY A 23 80.07 -24.32 41.19
N THR A 24 80.50 -23.23 40.54
CA THR A 24 80.35 -22.98 39.08
C THR A 24 78.95 -22.82 38.45
N LYS A 25 77.95 -22.26 39.13
CA LYS A 25 76.77 -21.72 38.43
C LYS A 25 76.47 -20.29 38.89
N PRO A 26 76.12 -19.36 37.99
CA PRO A 26 75.61 -18.06 38.38
C PRO A 26 74.39 -18.30 39.30
N HIS A 27 74.39 -17.70 40.48
CA HIS A 27 73.31 -17.83 41.44
C HIS A 27 72.04 -17.21 40.84
N GLU A 28 71.10 -18.05 40.42
CA GLU A 28 69.75 -17.61 40.13
C GLU A 28 69.06 -17.38 41.48
N HIS A 29 69.08 -16.14 41.96
CA HIS A 29 68.37 -15.71 43.17
C HIS A 29 66.86 -15.68 42.89
N GLU A 30 66.28 -16.84 42.61
CA GLU A 30 64.83 -16.94 42.45
C GLU A 30 64.17 -16.72 43.81
N PRO A 31 63.20 -15.80 43.91
CA PRO A 31 62.46 -15.62 45.14
C PRO A 31 61.71 -16.91 45.50
N LEU A 32 61.91 -17.37 46.73
CA LEU A 32 61.27 -18.57 47.27
C LEU A 32 59.99 -18.18 48.00
N LEU A 33 58.89 -18.90 47.72
CA LEU A 33 57.68 -18.83 48.51
C LEU A 33 57.72 -19.93 49.59
N PHE A 34 57.83 -19.55 50.85
CA PHE A 34 57.90 -20.48 51.98
C PHE A 34 57.12 -19.93 53.18
N THR A 35 57.02 -20.74 54.23
CA THR A 35 56.44 -20.31 55.52
C THR A 35 57.57 -19.86 56.44
N ASP A 36 57.50 -18.62 56.90
CA ASP A 36 58.52 -18.05 57.79
C ASP A 36 58.44 -18.63 59.21
N TYR A 37 59.31 -18.17 60.11
CA TYR A 37 59.34 -18.64 61.50
C TYR A 37 58.09 -18.25 62.32
N ARG A 38 57.26 -17.34 61.82
CA ARG A 38 55.99 -16.90 62.42
C ARG A 38 54.80 -17.74 61.94
N GLY A 39 55.00 -18.64 60.97
CA GLY A 39 53.92 -19.42 60.36
C GLY A 39 53.16 -18.66 59.26
N VAL A 40 53.71 -17.56 58.75
CA VAL A 40 53.11 -16.72 57.69
C VAL A 40 53.80 -17.03 56.37
N LYS A 41 53.04 -17.06 55.26
CA LYS A 41 53.64 -17.19 53.93
C LYS A 41 54.41 -15.92 53.57
N ALA A 42 55.67 -16.09 53.19
CA ALA A 42 56.58 -15.02 52.81
C ALA A 42 57.26 -15.34 51.48
N LEU A 43 57.53 -14.31 50.69
CA LEU A 43 58.54 -14.36 49.65
C LEU A 43 59.87 -13.99 50.29
N GLY A 44 60.90 -14.79 50.05
CA GLY A 44 62.23 -14.47 50.52
C GLY A 44 63.31 -14.86 49.54
N THR A 45 64.43 -14.19 49.68
CA THR A 45 65.68 -14.50 49.01
C THR A 45 66.79 -14.54 50.05
N HIS A 46 67.92 -15.09 49.65
CA HIS A 46 69.10 -15.14 50.50
C HIS A 46 70.35 -14.86 49.69
N ASP A 47 71.34 -14.36 50.40
CA ASP A 47 72.70 -14.17 49.95
C ASP A 47 73.64 -14.47 51.12
N HIS A 48 74.94 -14.53 50.88
CA HIS A 48 75.91 -14.94 51.89
C HIS A 48 77.21 -14.14 51.84
N ILE A 49 77.75 -13.87 53.03
CA ILE A 49 79.02 -13.18 53.23
C ILE A 49 80.06 -14.21 53.62
N HIS A 50 80.81 -14.67 52.61
CA HIS A 50 81.78 -15.76 52.71
C HIS A 50 82.79 -15.61 53.84
N GLU A 51 83.41 -14.43 53.94
CA GLU A 51 84.49 -14.14 54.90
C GLU A 51 84.03 -14.28 56.35
N MET A 52 82.74 -14.01 56.60
CA MET A 52 82.15 -14.06 57.93
C MET A 52 81.36 -15.35 58.19
N GLN A 53 81.18 -16.20 57.17
CA GLN A 53 80.29 -17.36 57.21
C GLN A 53 78.85 -16.96 57.60
N TRP A 54 78.41 -15.79 57.13
CA TRP A 54 77.08 -15.26 57.43
C TRP A 54 76.12 -15.47 56.28
N CYS A 55 74.88 -15.80 56.62
CA CYS A 55 73.75 -15.81 55.71
C CYS A 55 72.91 -14.54 55.91
N LEU A 56 72.67 -13.82 54.83
CA LEU A 56 71.78 -12.68 54.77
C LEU A 56 70.47 -13.13 54.11
N CYS A 57 69.38 -13.15 54.87
CA CYS A 57 68.06 -13.48 54.35
C CYS A 57 67.20 -12.22 54.34
N ALA A 58 66.53 -11.95 53.22
CA ALA A 58 65.52 -10.92 53.10
C ALA A 58 64.17 -11.59 52.86
N GLU A 59 63.19 -11.32 53.70
CA GLU A 59 61.86 -11.93 53.66
C GLU A 59 60.79 -10.83 53.72
N MET A 60 59.71 -11.00 52.95
CA MET A 60 58.56 -10.10 52.89
C MET A 60 57.27 -10.92 52.87
N ASP A 61 56.27 -10.53 53.65
CA ASP A 61 54.99 -11.25 53.73
C ASP A 61 54.31 -11.31 52.35
N GLU A 62 53.78 -12.47 51.96
CA GLU A 62 53.09 -12.66 50.67
C GLU A 62 51.95 -11.64 50.50
N LYS A 63 51.21 -11.36 51.57
CA LYS A 63 50.11 -10.39 51.55
C LYS A 63 50.59 -8.97 51.26
N GLU A 64 51.78 -8.59 51.71
CA GLU A 64 52.36 -7.28 51.47
C GLU A 64 52.93 -7.21 50.05
N ALA A 65 53.68 -8.24 49.64
CA ALA A 65 54.23 -8.36 48.29
C ALA A 65 53.15 -8.37 47.20
N LEU A 66 52.00 -9.01 47.46
CA LEU A 66 50.87 -9.10 46.52
C LEU A 66 49.78 -8.04 46.74
N ALA A 67 49.88 -7.18 47.77
CA ALA A 67 48.92 -6.11 48.00
C ALA A 67 48.69 -5.21 46.75
N PRO A 68 49.73 -4.85 45.96
CA PRO A 68 49.55 -4.10 44.72
C PRO A 68 48.78 -4.85 43.63
N LEU A 69 48.83 -6.19 43.60
CA LEU A 69 48.08 -6.97 42.60
C LEU A 69 46.58 -6.96 42.88
N ALA A 70 46.18 -6.87 44.15
CA ALA A 70 44.76 -6.81 44.53
C ALA A 70 44.09 -5.52 44.03
N THR A 71 44.80 -4.38 44.07
CA THR A 71 44.27 -3.10 43.56
C THR A 71 44.19 -3.08 42.03
N ILE A 72 45.20 -3.61 41.34
CA ILE A 72 45.19 -3.79 39.88
C ILE A 72 44.03 -4.70 39.45
N ARG A 73 43.80 -5.81 40.17
CA ARG A 73 42.68 -6.71 39.89
C ARG A 73 41.33 -5.99 39.98
N LEU A 74 41.11 -5.22 41.05
CA LEU A 74 39.86 -4.45 41.21
C LEU A 74 39.70 -3.43 40.07
N PHE A 75 40.77 -2.74 39.69
CA PHE A 75 40.77 -1.79 38.58
C PHE A 75 40.33 -2.43 37.26
N PHE A 76 40.89 -3.60 36.90
CA PHE A 76 40.47 -4.34 35.70
C PHE A 76 39.02 -4.81 35.75
N ILE A 77 38.54 -5.28 36.91
CA ILE A 77 37.13 -5.67 37.09
C ILE A 77 36.21 -4.47 36.86
N VAL A 78 36.54 -3.32 37.42
CA VAL A 78 35.74 -2.09 37.24
C VAL A 78 35.72 -1.68 35.76
N ILE A 79 36.86 -1.67 35.08
CA ILE A 79 36.92 -1.35 33.63
C ILE A 79 36.09 -2.33 32.81
N PHE A 80 36.17 -3.62 33.11
CA PHE A 80 35.41 -4.63 32.39
C PHE A 80 33.90 -4.44 32.58
N CYS A 81 33.46 -4.24 33.83
CA CYS A 81 32.04 -4.01 34.13
C CYS A 81 31.52 -2.71 33.50
N THR A 82 32.29 -1.62 33.51
CA THR A 82 31.89 -0.36 32.86
C THR A 82 31.80 -0.53 31.35
N ALA A 83 32.76 -1.21 30.72
CA ALA A 83 32.72 -1.51 29.30
C ALA A 83 31.49 -2.34 28.92
N MET A 84 31.17 -3.40 29.69
CA MET A 84 29.94 -4.18 29.48
C MET A 84 28.67 -3.33 29.64
N GLY A 85 28.63 -2.46 30.66
CA GLY A 85 27.51 -1.56 30.89
C GLY A 85 27.28 -0.59 29.73
N ILE A 86 28.35 -0.06 29.15
CA ILE A 86 28.29 0.82 27.97
C ILE A 86 27.76 0.06 26.75
N VAL A 87 28.25 -1.15 26.49
CA VAL A 87 27.78 -1.98 25.37
C VAL A 87 26.29 -2.28 25.50
N TRP A 88 25.82 -2.65 26.70
CA TRP A 88 24.41 -2.90 26.97
C TRP A 88 23.54 -1.64 26.80
N MET A 89 24.01 -0.50 27.31
CA MET A 89 23.33 0.80 27.16
C MET A 89 23.23 1.22 25.69
N VAL A 90 24.31 1.16 24.93
CA VAL A 90 24.29 1.53 23.50
C VAL A 90 23.40 0.57 22.71
N GLY A 91 23.50 -0.73 22.95
CA GLY A 91 22.67 -1.73 22.28
C GLY A 91 21.17 -1.50 22.50
N THR A 92 20.78 -1.19 23.74
CA THR A 92 19.38 -0.89 24.06
C THR A 92 18.89 0.42 23.45
N LEU A 93 19.74 1.45 23.37
CA LEU A 93 19.43 2.72 22.69
C LEU A 93 19.23 2.52 21.19
N VAL A 94 20.16 1.85 20.50
CA VAL A 94 20.08 1.58 19.05
C VAL A 94 18.85 0.73 18.74
N SER A 95 18.58 -0.31 19.54
CA SER A 95 17.41 -1.16 19.35
C SER A 95 16.11 -0.35 19.43
N ARG A 96 15.99 0.56 20.39
CA ARG A 96 14.80 1.41 20.57
C ARG A 96 14.67 2.50 19.53
N ALA A 97 15.78 3.12 19.11
CA ALA A 97 15.78 4.22 18.17
C ALA A 97 15.60 3.77 16.71
N ILE A 98 16.14 2.60 16.34
CA ILE A 98 16.20 2.16 14.93
C ILE A 98 15.49 0.82 14.73
N THR A 99 15.92 -0.23 15.44
CA THR A 99 15.46 -1.60 15.16
C THR A 99 13.95 -1.75 15.35
N VAL A 100 13.39 -1.21 16.45
CA VAL A 100 11.96 -1.32 16.74
C VAL A 100 11.10 -0.56 15.71
N PRO A 101 11.33 0.73 15.42
CA PRO A 101 10.57 1.44 14.39
C PRO A 101 10.65 0.81 12.99
N VAL A 102 11.84 0.37 12.55
CA VAL A 102 12.02 -0.27 11.25
C VAL A 102 11.25 -1.59 11.17
N HIS A 103 11.28 -2.40 12.23
CA HIS A 103 10.50 -3.63 12.27
C HIS A 103 8.98 -3.37 12.27
N ARG A 104 8.51 -2.30 12.93
CA ARG A 104 7.11 -1.87 12.86
C ARG A 104 6.70 -1.44 11.46
N LEU A 105 7.57 -0.71 10.74
CA LEU A 105 7.35 -0.33 9.35
C LEU A 105 7.22 -1.57 8.45
N HIS A 106 8.16 -2.51 8.57
CA HIS A 106 8.11 -3.77 7.83
C HIS A 106 6.78 -4.52 8.05
N ARG A 107 6.37 -4.68 9.32
CA ARG A 107 5.09 -5.34 9.65
C ARG A 107 3.89 -4.55 9.13
N GLY A 108 3.94 -3.23 9.18
CA GLY A 108 2.92 -2.36 8.60
C GLY A 108 2.74 -2.63 7.11
N THR A 109 3.83 -2.68 6.35
CA THR A 109 3.81 -3.01 4.91
C THR A 109 3.16 -4.36 4.63
N GLU A 110 3.44 -5.40 5.42
CA GLU A 110 2.80 -6.71 5.25
C GLU A 110 1.28 -6.66 5.52
N ILE A 111 0.85 -5.94 6.55
CA ILE A 111 -0.57 -5.76 6.90
C ILE A 111 -1.32 -5.01 5.78
N ILE A 112 -0.71 -3.96 5.24
CA ILE A 112 -1.25 -3.15 4.14
C ILE A 112 -1.30 -3.96 2.85
N GLY A 113 -0.26 -4.75 2.57
CA GLY A 113 -0.21 -5.65 1.41
C GLY A 113 -1.32 -6.72 1.43
N ARG A 114 -1.88 -7.04 2.61
CA ARG A 114 -3.05 -7.92 2.76
C ARG A 114 -4.40 -7.18 2.65
N GLY A 115 -4.39 -5.88 2.36
CA GLY A 115 -5.59 -5.06 2.14
C GLY A 115 -6.13 -4.35 3.38
N ASN A 116 -5.46 -4.41 4.54
CA ASN A 116 -5.87 -3.67 5.72
C ASN A 116 -5.23 -2.27 5.74
N LEU A 117 -6.00 -1.26 5.31
CA LEU A 117 -5.58 0.13 5.22
C LEU A 117 -5.90 0.96 6.48
N ASP A 118 -6.37 0.33 7.55
CA ASP A 118 -6.68 1.01 8.82
C ASP A 118 -5.49 0.99 9.80
N TYR A 119 -4.44 0.23 9.48
CA TYR A 119 -3.21 0.20 10.28
C TYR A 119 -2.42 1.49 10.11
N LYS A 120 -1.98 2.08 11.24
CA LYS A 120 -1.05 3.21 11.27
C LYS A 120 0.22 2.81 12.00
N VAL A 121 1.37 3.23 11.48
CA VAL A 121 2.67 2.89 12.07
C VAL A 121 2.87 3.68 13.37
N GLY A 122 2.47 4.96 13.38
CA GLY A 122 2.35 5.77 14.60
C GLY A 122 3.63 5.85 15.42
N THR A 123 4.58 6.68 14.98
CA THR A 123 5.82 6.96 15.72
C THR A 123 5.92 8.43 16.15
N ASP A 124 6.40 8.65 17.37
CA ASP A 124 6.70 9.98 17.91
C ASP A 124 8.14 10.45 17.61
N ALA A 125 8.89 9.65 16.83
CA ALA A 125 10.26 9.97 16.47
C ALA A 125 10.34 11.27 15.65
N LYS A 126 11.34 12.11 15.99
CA LYS A 126 11.60 13.41 15.33
C LYS A 126 12.78 13.36 14.36
N ASP A 127 13.29 12.17 14.10
CA ASP A 127 14.39 11.88 13.18
C ASP A 127 13.85 11.51 11.77
N GLU A 128 14.75 11.05 10.91
CA GLU A 128 14.47 10.58 9.56
C GLU A 128 13.53 9.37 9.55
N ILE A 129 13.63 8.51 10.58
CA ILE A 129 12.74 7.34 10.73
C ILE A 129 11.31 7.81 11.05
N GLY A 130 11.18 8.85 11.87
CA GLY A 130 9.93 9.53 12.12
C GLY A 130 9.32 10.16 10.87
N GLN A 131 10.14 10.83 10.06
CA GLN A 131 9.70 11.39 8.78
C GLN A 131 9.21 10.30 7.82
N LEU A 132 9.97 9.21 7.71
CA LEU A 132 9.60 8.07 6.88
C LEU A 132 8.27 7.45 7.34
N SER A 133 8.06 7.27 8.64
CA SER A 133 6.79 6.75 9.15
C SER A 133 5.61 7.66 8.83
N ARG A 134 5.77 8.99 8.93
CA ARG A 134 4.70 9.94 8.57
C ARG A 134 4.40 9.92 7.07
N ALA A 135 5.44 9.86 6.24
CA ALA A 135 5.28 9.72 4.79
C ALA A 135 4.58 8.41 4.41
N PHE A 136 4.92 7.32 5.12
CA PHE A 136 4.26 6.03 4.95
C PHE A 136 2.79 6.07 5.36
N ASP A 137 2.46 6.67 6.51
CA ASP A 137 1.07 6.84 6.95
C ASP A 137 0.25 7.70 5.95
N GLN A 138 0.86 8.74 5.36
CA GLN A 138 0.23 9.55 4.32
C GLN A 138 -0.08 8.72 3.06
N MET A 139 0.86 7.90 2.61
CA MET A 139 0.66 7.00 1.46
C MET A 139 -0.51 6.04 1.69
N ILE A 140 -0.66 5.49 2.91
CA ILE A 140 -1.81 4.63 3.26
C ILE A 140 -3.12 5.38 3.12
N GLU A 141 -3.17 6.62 3.60
CA GLU A 141 -4.37 7.44 3.54
C GLU A 141 -4.76 7.77 2.09
N ASP A 142 -3.78 8.07 1.24
CA ASP A 142 -4.00 8.31 -0.19
C ASP A 142 -4.45 7.04 -0.93
N LEU A 143 -3.90 5.88 -0.55
CA LEU A 143 -4.35 4.58 -1.07
C LEU A 143 -5.81 4.33 -0.69
N LYS A 144 -6.19 4.57 0.56
CA LYS A 144 -7.58 4.42 1.04
C LYS A 144 -8.54 5.34 0.29
N LYS A 145 -8.15 6.59 0.04
CA LYS A 145 -8.94 7.54 -0.78
C LYS A 145 -9.09 7.06 -2.22
N THR A 146 -8.03 6.51 -2.81
CA THR A 146 -8.05 5.97 -4.17
C THR A 146 -8.97 4.76 -4.26
N THR A 147 -8.86 3.78 -3.35
CA THR A 147 -9.70 2.59 -3.34
C THR A 147 -11.19 2.92 -3.14
N THR A 148 -11.51 3.85 -2.24
CA THR A 148 -12.90 4.30 -2.03
C THR A 148 -13.46 5.01 -3.26
N SER A 149 -12.64 5.82 -3.93
CA SER A 149 -13.02 6.49 -5.18
C SER A 149 -13.27 5.49 -6.32
N ILE A 150 -12.41 4.48 -6.47
CA ILE A 150 -12.58 3.40 -7.45
C ILE A 150 -13.88 2.64 -7.18
N ASN A 151 -14.16 2.29 -5.92
CA ASN A 151 -15.40 1.58 -5.57
C ASN A 151 -16.65 2.42 -5.90
N LYS A 152 -16.58 3.74 -5.66
CA LYS A 152 -17.67 4.66 -6.03
C LYS A 152 -17.87 4.72 -7.54
N LEU A 153 -16.79 4.85 -8.32
CA LEU A 153 -16.84 4.85 -9.79
C LEU A 153 -17.39 3.54 -10.34
N ASN A 154 -16.93 2.40 -9.84
CA ASN A 154 -17.44 1.09 -10.25
C ASN A 154 -18.93 0.94 -9.98
N LYS A 155 -19.42 1.48 -8.85
CA LYS A 155 -20.85 1.51 -8.54
C LYS A 155 -21.62 2.38 -9.54
N GLU A 156 -21.13 3.58 -9.83
CA GLU A 156 -21.76 4.49 -10.80
C GLU A 156 -21.79 3.89 -12.21
N ILE A 157 -20.72 3.22 -12.63
CA ILE A 157 -20.67 2.51 -13.93
C ILE A 157 -21.70 1.38 -13.95
N ALA A 158 -21.81 0.60 -12.87
CA ALA A 158 -22.80 -0.47 -12.79
C ALA A 158 -24.25 0.06 -12.89
N GLU A 159 -24.55 1.15 -12.19
CA GLU A 159 -25.86 1.83 -12.26
C GLU A 159 -26.16 2.37 -13.66
N ARG A 160 -25.20 3.07 -14.28
CA ARG A 160 -25.35 3.57 -15.66
C ARG A 160 -25.59 2.44 -16.65
N LYS A 161 -24.86 1.34 -16.52
CA LYS A 161 -25.02 0.18 -17.40
C LYS A 161 -26.39 -0.45 -17.27
N GLN A 162 -26.95 -0.55 -16.06
CA GLN A 162 -28.32 -1.04 -15.88
C GLN A 162 -29.36 -0.15 -16.55
N VAL A 163 -29.19 1.17 -16.46
CA VAL A 163 -30.09 2.13 -17.13
C VAL A 163 -29.98 1.99 -18.65
N GLU A 164 -28.76 1.88 -19.18
CA GLU A 164 -28.51 1.69 -20.61
C GLU A 164 -29.10 0.36 -21.12
N ASP A 165 -28.91 -0.73 -20.39
CA ASP A 165 -29.48 -2.05 -20.74
C ASP A 165 -31.02 -2.01 -20.74
N THR A 166 -31.62 -1.34 -19.75
CA THR A 166 -33.08 -1.17 -19.66
C THR A 166 -33.62 -0.30 -20.79
N LEU A 167 -32.92 0.79 -21.12
CA LEU A 167 -33.28 1.67 -22.24
C LEU A 167 -33.20 0.91 -23.55
N ARG A 168 -32.11 0.17 -23.78
CA ARG A 168 -31.92 -0.65 -24.99
C ARG A 168 -32.98 -1.73 -25.13
N GLU A 169 -33.39 -2.36 -24.02
CA GLU A 169 -34.50 -3.31 -24.03
C GLU A 169 -35.83 -2.64 -24.39
N SER A 170 -36.09 -1.44 -23.85
CA SER A 170 -37.28 -0.66 -24.17
C SER A 170 -37.31 -0.22 -25.64
N GLU A 171 -36.19 0.28 -26.17
CA GLU A 171 -36.03 0.66 -27.58
C GLU A 171 -36.22 -0.56 -28.50
N GLY A 172 -35.61 -1.70 -28.15
CA GLY A 172 -35.76 -2.95 -28.90
C GLY A 172 -37.20 -3.45 -28.92
N LYS A 173 -37.90 -3.39 -27.78
CA LYS A 173 -39.33 -3.72 -27.68
C LYS A 173 -40.20 -2.79 -28.53
N MET A 174 -39.95 -1.49 -28.46
CA MET A 174 -40.68 -0.49 -29.26
C MET A 174 -40.47 -0.70 -30.76
N SER A 175 -39.22 -0.93 -31.18
CA SER A 175 -38.89 -1.22 -32.59
C SER A 175 -39.56 -2.50 -33.08
N ALA A 176 -39.55 -3.58 -32.28
CA ALA A 176 -40.19 -4.84 -32.67
C ALA A 176 -41.71 -4.72 -32.79
N MET A 177 -42.36 -3.96 -31.90
CA MET A 177 -43.80 -3.67 -32.01
C MET A 177 -44.10 -2.93 -33.32
N LEU A 178 -43.36 -1.86 -33.63
CA LEU A 178 -43.55 -1.06 -34.84
C LEU A 178 -43.27 -1.86 -36.14
N GLN A 179 -42.34 -2.81 -36.12
CA GLN A 179 -42.05 -3.69 -37.26
C GLN A 179 -43.08 -4.80 -37.45
N SER A 180 -43.76 -5.21 -36.38
CA SER A 180 -44.82 -6.24 -36.45
C SER A 180 -46.14 -5.70 -37.01
N LEU A 181 -46.31 -4.37 -37.03
CA LEU A 181 -47.45 -3.73 -37.69
C LEU A 181 -47.29 -3.95 -39.20
N GLY A 182 -48.30 -4.58 -39.80
CA GLY A 182 -48.34 -4.84 -41.26
C GLY A 182 -48.55 -3.58 -42.10
N ASP A 183 -48.78 -2.45 -41.44
CA ASP A 183 -49.08 -1.17 -42.05
C ASP A 183 -47.80 -0.35 -42.27
N HIS A 184 -47.75 0.41 -43.37
CA HIS A 184 -46.68 1.39 -43.52
C HIS A 184 -46.84 2.46 -42.45
N MET A 185 -45.75 2.84 -41.79
CA MET A 185 -45.75 3.92 -40.81
C MET A 185 -44.59 4.85 -41.07
N SER A 186 -44.83 6.14 -40.91
CA SER A 186 -43.89 7.21 -41.13
C SER A 186 -44.12 8.34 -40.14
N MET A 187 -43.05 9.01 -39.75
CA MET A 187 -43.11 10.19 -38.90
C MET A 187 -42.69 11.39 -39.72
N MET A 188 -43.42 12.50 -39.60
CA MET A 188 -43.22 13.71 -40.38
C MET A 188 -43.05 14.93 -39.48
N ASP A 189 -42.24 15.89 -39.94
CA ASP A 189 -42.14 17.23 -39.32
C ASP A 189 -43.20 18.21 -39.86
N LYS A 190 -43.19 19.43 -39.33
CA LYS A 190 -44.12 20.53 -39.74
C LYS A 190 -44.03 20.89 -41.22
N ASP A 191 -42.88 20.64 -41.85
CA ASP A 191 -42.64 20.91 -43.26
C ASP A 191 -42.98 19.70 -44.15
N MET A 192 -43.56 18.63 -43.58
CA MET A 192 -43.91 17.37 -44.25
C MET A 192 -42.68 16.55 -44.70
N ASN A 193 -41.50 16.76 -44.10
CA ASN A 193 -40.35 15.89 -44.34
C ASN A 193 -40.51 14.60 -43.53
N ILE A 194 -40.24 13.45 -44.16
CA ILE A 194 -40.24 12.15 -43.49
C ILE A 194 -39.01 12.06 -42.57
N LEU A 195 -39.21 12.08 -41.27
CA LEU A 195 -38.17 11.94 -40.24
C LEU A 195 -37.79 10.48 -39.99
N TRP A 196 -38.77 9.58 -40.05
CA TRP A 196 -38.61 8.16 -39.77
C TRP A 196 -39.65 7.36 -40.54
N ALA A 197 -39.33 6.11 -40.88
CA ALA A 197 -40.27 5.18 -41.51
C ALA A 197 -39.95 3.73 -41.12
N ASN A 198 -40.99 2.91 -40.91
CA ASN A 198 -40.83 1.49 -40.64
C ASN A 198 -40.38 0.70 -41.87
N ASP A 199 -39.98 -0.56 -41.68
CA ASP A 199 -39.45 -1.37 -42.78
C ASP A 199 -40.53 -1.72 -43.83
N VAL A 200 -41.81 -1.73 -43.44
CA VAL A 200 -42.93 -1.90 -44.37
C VAL A 200 -42.99 -0.71 -45.34
N ALA A 201 -42.90 0.52 -44.82
CA ALA A 201 -42.87 1.73 -45.64
C ALA A 201 -41.65 1.74 -46.58
N LYS A 202 -40.46 1.38 -46.09
CA LYS A 202 -39.25 1.30 -46.93
C LYS A 202 -39.37 0.22 -48.01
N GLY A 203 -39.98 -0.92 -47.70
CA GLY A 203 -40.23 -1.98 -48.67
C GLY A 203 -41.21 -1.58 -49.79
N LEU A 204 -42.22 -0.76 -49.46
CA LEU A 204 -43.26 -0.32 -50.40
C LEU A 204 -42.85 0.92 -51.23
N PHE A 205 -42.07 1.84 -50.65
CA PHE A 205 -41.78 3.16 -51.21
C PHE A 205 -40.28 3.43 -51.42
N GLY A 206 -39.40 2.50 -51.04
CA GLY A 206 -37.94 2.57 -51.20
C GLY A 206 -37.20 2.95 -49.91
N ASP A 207 -35.91 2.57 -49.82
CA ASP A 207 -35.07 2.86 -48.65
C ASP A 207 -34.68 4.34 -48.51
N ASP A 208 -34.69 5.09 -49.62
CA ASP A 208 -34.28 6.49 -49.70
C ASP A 208 -35.46 7.46 -49.53
N ILE A 209 -36.34 7.22 -48.56
CA ILE A 209 -37.52 8.07 -48.30
C ILE A 209 -37.31 9.09 -47.18
N ILE A 210 -36.32 8.86 -46.31
CA ILE A 210 -36.04 9.75 -45.17
C ILE A 210 -35.51 11.10 -45.68
N GLY A 211 -36.08 12.20 -45.18
CA GLY A 211 -35.78 13.56 -45.59
C GLY A 211 -36.54 14.06 -46.83
N LYS A 212 -37.26 13.18 -47.54
CA LYS A 212 -38.14 13.59 -48.66
C LYS A 212 -39.52 14.03 -48.15
N LYS A 213 -40.26 14.73 -49.00
CA LYS A 213 -41.63 15.16 -48.68
C LYS A 213 -42.60 13.99 -48.75
N CYS A 214 -43.45 13.83 -47.74
CA CYS A 214 -44.41 12.73 -47.68
C CYS A 214 -45.35 12.70 -48.89
N TYR A 215 -45.83 13.85 -49.35
CA TYR A 215 -46.74 13.96 -50.47
C TYR A 215 -46.07 13.64 -51.83
N GLU A 216 -44.75 13.81 -51.93
CA GLU A 216 -43.98 13.40 -53.11
C GLU A 216 -43.80 11.88 -53.13
N VAL A 217 -43.45 11.30 -51.97
CA VAL A 217 -43.15 9.87 -51.84
C VAL A 217 -44.42 9.02 -51.92
N TYR A 218 -45.44 9.30 -51.10
CA TYR A 218 -46.61 8.43 -50.95
C TYR A 218 -47.72 8.71 -51.96
N HIS A 219 -47.83 9.96 -52.42
CA HIS A 219 -48.91 10.39 -53.31
C HIS A 219 -48.43 10.85 -54.70
N GLY A 220 -47.13 11.01 -54.92
CA GLY A 220 -46.58 11.50 -56.19
C GLY A 220 -47.02 12.92 -56.56
N ARG A 221 -47.26 13.76 -55.55
CA ARG A 221 -47.74 15.15 -55.67
C ARG A 221 -46.60 16.13 -55.41
N ASN A 222 -46.81 17.41 -55.76
CA ASN A 222 -45.85 18.50 -55.46
C ASN A 222 -46.28 19.38 -54.28
N ASN A 223 -47.52 19.23 -53.83
CA ASN A 223 -48.12 19.98 -52.72
C ASN A 223 -48.76 18.99 -51.73
N PRO A 224 -48.96 19.40 -50.46
CA PRO A 224 -49.74 18.64 -49.48
C PRO A 224 -51.12 18.23 -50.01
N CYS A 225 -51.73 17.22 -49.37
CA CYS A 225 -52.95 16.59 -49.88
C CYS A 225 -54.12 17.60 -50.00
N GLU A 226 -54.51 17.91 -51.25
CA GLU A 226 -55.70 18.71 -51.60
C GLU A 226 -56.80 17.86 -52.27
N PRO A 227 -58.08 18.28 -52.14
CA PRO A 227 -58.60 19.18 -51.13
C PRO A 227 -58.62 18.43 -49.79
N SER A 228 -58.23 19.09 -48.70
CA SER A 228 -58.25 18.61 -47.30
C SER A 228 -59.12 17.37 -47.07
N PRO A 229 -58.56 16.26 -46.54
CA PRO A 229 -57.62 16.31 -45.42
C PRO A 229 -56.22 15.78 -45.77
N CYS A 230 -55.20 16.64 -45.68
CA CYS A 230 -53.90 16.16 -45.23
C CYS A 230 -54.02 15.90 -43.72
N LEU A 231 -54.10 14.63 -43.34
CA LEU A 231 -54.30 14.23 -41.94
C LEU A 231 -53.16 14.70 -41.06
N THR A 232 -51.92 14.58 -41.57
CA THR A 232 -50.73 15.06 -40.88
C THR A 232 -50.80 16.56 -40.56
N LEU A 233 -51.18 17.41 -41.53
CA LEU A 233 -51.36 18.85 -41.28
C LEU A 233 -52.46 19.14 -40.26
N LYS A 234 -53.60 18.44 -40.34
CA LYS A 234 -54.68 18.61 -39.36
C LYS A 234 -54.25 18.23 -37.95
N ALA A 235 -53.54 17.12 -37.80
CA ALA A 235 -52.99 16.69 -36.51
C ALA A 235 -51.97 17.70 -35.96
N PHE A 236 -51.18 18.36 -36.82
CA PHE A 236 -50.31 19.46 -36.41
C PHE A 236 -51.09 20.71 -35.96
N GLU A 237 -52.24 21.00 -36.57
CA GLU A 237 -53.06 22.17 -36.27
C GLU A 237 -53.86 22.05 -34.96
N ASP A 238 -54.56 20.93 -34.75
CA ASP A 238 -55.48 20.76 -33.61
C ASP A 238 -54.97 19.79 -32.53
N GLY A 239 -53.90 19.05 -32.82
CA GLY A 239 -53.30 18.09 -31.91
C GLY A 239 -54.14 16.84 -31.63
N GLN A 240 -55.20 16.60 -32.41
CA GLN A 240 -56.10 15.45 -32.29
C GLN A 240 -55.71 14.31 -33.23
N ILE A 241 -56.32 13.14 -33.00
CA ILE A 241 -56.19 11.97 -33.86
C ILE A 241 -57.16 12.13 -35.04
N HIS A 242 -56.65 11.97 -36.27
CA HIS A 242 -57.47 12.02 -37.49
C HIS A 242 -57.34 10.73 -38.28
N GLU A 243 -58.47 10.17 -38.69
CA GLU A 243 -58.54 8.93 -39.46
C GLU A 243 -59.22 9.19 -40.81
N HIS A 244 -58.63 8.68 -41.90
CA HIS A 244 -59.24 8.74 -43.23
C HIS A 244 -58.72 7.63 -44.13
N GLU A 245 -59.59 7.10 -44.98
CA GLU A 245 -59.20 6.17 -46.04
C GLU A 245 -58.60 6.97 -47.22
N THR A 246 -57.40 6.61 -47.64
CA THR A 246 -56.67 7.24 -48.73
C THR A 246 -56.02 6.21 -49.65
N GLN A 247 -55.54 6.67 -50.79
CA GLN A 247 -54.81 5.85 -51.76
C GLN A 247 -53.34 6.27 -51.82
N VAL A 248 -52.46 5.29 -51.63
CA VAL A 248 -51.01 5.46 -51.75
C VAL A 248 -50.50 4.74 -52.98
N LYS A 249 -49.44 5.29 -53.60
CA LYS A 249 -48.85 4.74 -54.82
C LYS A 249 -47.51 4.06 -54.49
N CYS A 250 -47.48 2.74 -54.62
CA CYS A 250 -46.29 1.94 -54.38
C CYS A 250 -45.25 2.12 -55.48
N LEU A 251 -44.00 1.76 -55.18
CA LEU A 251 -42.88 1.83 -56.12
C LEU A 251 -43.09 0.99 -57.39
N ASP A 252 -43.85 -0.11 -57.28
CA ASP A 252 -44.21 -1.00 -58.39
C ASP A 252 -45.38 -0.49 -59.25
N GLY A 253 -45.90 0.69 -58.95
CA GLY A 253 -47.00 1.33 -59.67
C GLY A 253 -48.40 0.87 -59.26
N ARG A 254 -48.53 -0.05 -58.29
CA ARG A 254 -49.84 -0.39 -57.70
C ARG A 254 -50.34 0.74 -56.80
N THR A 255 -51.65 0.93 -56.79
CA THR A 255 -52.33 1.79 -55.81
C THR A 255 -52.92 0.89 -54.73
N LEU A 256 -52.64 1.20 -53.47
CA LEU A 256 -53.23 0.52 -52.31
C LEU A 256 -54.19 1.47 -51.61
N ASP A 257 -55.38 0.97 -51.29
CA ASP A 257 -56.30 1.63 -50.35
C ASP A 257 -55.79 1.38 -48.93
N TYR A 258 -55.63 2.46 -48.16
CA TYR A 258 -55.10 2.45 -46.80
C TYR A 258 -55.99 3.27 -45.88
N ALA A 259 -56.29 2.73 -44.69
CA ALA A 259 -56.85 3.52 -43.61
C ALA A 259 -55.70 4.23 -42.87
N CYS A 260 -55.52 5.52 -43.13
CA CYS A 260 -54.46 6.32 -42.52
C CYS A 260 -54.95 6.93 -41.22
N THR A 261 -54.11 6.88 -40.18
CA THR A 261 -54.35 7.51 -38.89
C THR A 261 -53.18 8.43 -38.58
N ALA A 262 -53.42 9.74 -38.51
CA ALA A 262 -52.41 10.71 -38.11
C ALA A 262 -52.57 11.10 -36.65
N THR A 263 -51.49 11.02 -35.88
CA THR A 263 -51.46 11.46 -34.47
C THR A 263 -50.15 12.16 -34.11
N VAL A 264 -50.22 13.12 -33.19
CA VAL A 264 -49.02 13.80 -32.67
C VAL A 264 -48.16 12.82 -31.89
N ALA A 265 -46.92 12.61 -32.35
CA ALA A 265 -45.95 11.72 -31.72
C ALA A 265 -45.01 12.46 -30.76
N LEU A 266 -44.61 13.69 -31.09
CA LEU A 266 -43.70 14.51 -30.29
C LEU A 266 -44.23 15.94 -30.14
N ARG A 267 -43.93 16.53 -28.99
CA ARG A 267 -44.20 17.95 -28.67
C ARG A 267 -42.92 18.61 -28.18
N ASP A 268 -42.80 19.92 -28.36
CA ASP A 268 -41.74 20.73 -27.76
C ASP A 268 -42.02 21.04 -26.29
N ASP A 269 -41.06 21.72 -25.62
CA ASP A 269 -41.16 22.15 -24.21
C ASP A 269 -42.34 23.11 -23.95
N GLU A 270 -42.85 23.76 -25.00
CA GLU A 270 -44.00 24.67 -24.96
C GLU A 270 -45.34 23.95 -25.22
N GLY A 271 -45.30 22.65 -25.53
CA GLY A 271 -46.45 21.79 -25.78
C GLY A 271 -46.92 21.76 -27.23
N ASN A 272 -46.24 22.44 -28.15
CA ASN A 272 -46.61 22.46 -29.57
C ASN A 272 -46.19 21.15 -30.25
N PRO A 273 -47.02 20.59 -31.15
CA PRO A 273 -46.65 19.41 -31.95
C PRO A 273 -45.39 19.66 -32.78
N THR A 274 -44.41 18.76 -32.72
CA THR A 274 -43.16 18.83 -33.50
C THR A 274 -43.02 17.70 -34.50
N ALA A 275 -43.62 16.55 -34.23
CA ALA A 275 -43.69 15.42 -35.14
C ALA A 275 -45.05 14.73 -35.07
N VAL A 276 -45.56 14.31 -36.22
CA VAL A 276 -46.80 13.54 -36.37
C VAL A 276 -46.45 12.20 -37.00
N ILE A 277 -47.05 11.11 -36.50
CA ILE A 277 -46.91 9.77 -37.07
C ILE A 277 -48.18 9.43 -37.85
N GLU A 278 -48.00 8.88 -39.06
CA GLU A 278 -49.02 8.43 -40.01
C GLU A 278 -48.59 7.14 -40.71
#